data_AF-A0A2T5PGI6-F1
#
_entry.id   AF-A0A2T5PGI6-F1
#
_cell.length_a   1.000
_cell.length_b   1.000
_cell.length_c   1.000
_cell.angle_alpha   90.00
_cell.angle_beta   90.00
_cell.angle_gamma   90.00
#
_symmetry.space_group_name_H-M   'P 1'
#
loop_
_entity.id
_entity.type
_entity.pdbx_description
1 polymer ?
#
loop_
_entity_poly.entity_id
_entity_poly.type
_entity_poly.pdbx_seq_one_letter_code
_entity_poly.pdbx_strand_id
1 'polypeptide(L)'
;MQKLNATPLWQCSECNKVHDDEDGARECCMPEIYEIWQCPECKKVHDEEHQAHACCEQLVRCPNCLRDHGAGSLMAFAIRVAGHCSQCNPFFSIEHTLQIEDQFAEFTGDSRRLNS
;
A
#
# COMPACT_ATOMS: atom_id res chain seq x y z
N MET A 1 -12.81 -6.98 -7.59
CA MET A 1 -11.39 -6.61 -7.76
C MET A 1 -10.58 -7.49 -6.82
N GLN A 2 -9.48 -8.11 -7.28
CA GLN A 2 -8.70 -9.05 -6.47
C GLN A 2 -7.91 -8.27 -5.42
N LYS A 3 -8.09 -8.64 -4.15
CA LYS A 3 -7.35 -8.11 -3.01
C LYS A 3 -5.87 -8.41 -3.19
N LEU A 4 -5.04 -7.37 -3.33
CA LEU A 4 -3.61 -7.51 -3.20
C LEU A 4 -3.33 -7.56 -1.71
N ASN A 5 -3.36 -8.75 -1.10
CA ASN A 5 -2.88 -8.92 0.27
C ASN A 5 -1.38 -9.20 0.16
N ALA A 6 -0.54 -8.26 0.61
CA ALA A 6 0.88 -8.56 0.75
C ALA A 6 1.02 -9.74 1.73
N THR A 7 1.94 -10.66 1.43
CA THR A 7 2.16 -11.84 2.28
C THR A 7 3.27 -11.49 3.27
N PRO A 8 3.02 -11.62 4.59
CA PRO A 8 4.06 -11.40 5.59
C PRO A 8 5.14 -12.47 5.44
N LEU A 9 6.40 -12.06 5.56
CA LEU A 9 7.59 -12.92 5.59
C LEU A 9 8.48 -12.51 6.76
N TRP A 10 9.35 -13.41 7.19
CA TRP A 10 10.25 -13.18 8.32
C TRP A 10 11.71 -13.36 7.90
N GLN A 11 12.55 -12.37 8.20
CA GLN A 11 13.97 -12.42 7.86
C GLN A 11 14.84 -12.65 9.10
N CYS A 12 15.75 -13.62 8.99
CA CYS A 12 16.81 -13.83 9.96
C CYS A 12 17.86 -12.73 9.86
N SER A 13 18.14 -12.02 10.97
CA SER A 13 19.12 -10.92 11.00
C SER A 13 20.58 -11.37 10.90
N GLU A 14 20.89 -12.63 11.23
CA GLU A 14 22.27 -13.16 11.19
C GLU A 14 22.68 -13.65 9.79
N CYS A 15 21.80 -14.36 9.09
CA CYS A 15 22.12 -14.98 7.80
C CYS A 15 21.33 -14.40 6.61
N ASN A 16 20.47 -13.40 6.86
CA ASN A 16 19.60 -12.74 5.86
C ASN A 16 18.64 -13.68 5.13
N LYS A 17 18.44 -14.91 5.63
CA LYS A 17 17.51 -15.87 5.04
C LYS A 17 16.07 -15.47 5.32
N VAL A 18 15.23 -15.56 4.30
CA VAL A 18 13.80 -15.24 4.37
C VAL A 18 13.00 -16.53 4.56
N HIS A 19 12.07 -16.50 5.50
CA HIS A 19 11.17 -17.61 5.88
C HIS A 19 9.72 -17.18 5.72
N ASP A 20 8.84 -18.15 5.47
CA ASP A 20 7.40 -18.00 5.31
C ASP A 20 6.62 -18.11 6.63
N ASP A 21 7.32 -18.37 7.74
CA ASP A 21 6.77 -18.40 9.10
C ASP A 21 7.76 -17.84 10.13
N GLU A 22 7.21 -17.25 11.20
CA GLU A 22 7.96 -16.58 12.27
C GLU A 22 8.88 -17.53 13.05
N ASP A 23 8.38 -18.73 13.34
CA ASP A 23 9.10 -19.74 14.12
C ASP A 23 10.31 -20.24 13.32
N GLY A 24 10.16 -20.46 12.02
CA GLY A 24 11.23 -20.83 11.10
C GLY A 24 12.35 -19.79 11.03
N ALA A 25 12.01 -18.50 11.03
CA ALA A 25 13.02 -17.43 11.09
C ALA A 25 13.71 -17.36 12.45
N ARG A 26 12.96 -17.52 13.55
CA ARG A 26 13.50 -17.49 14.92
C ARG A 26 14.41 -18.68 15.20
N GLU A 27 14.04 -19.88 14.74
CA GLU A 27 14.82 -21.10 14.93
C GLU A 27 16.00 -21.22 13.96
N CYS A 28 16.04 -20.43 12.88
CA CYS A 28 17.11 -20.49 11.89
C CYS A 28 18.50 -20.27 12.51
N CYS A 29 18.63 -19.28 13.40
CA CYS A 29 19.89 -18.93 14.06
C CYS A 29 19.71 -18.48 15.53
N MET A 30 18.51 -18.61 16.11
CA MET A 30 18.08 -17.86 17.31
C MET A 30 18.33 -16.33 17.24
N PRO A 31 18.07 -15.63 16.12
CA PRO A 31 18.34 -14.21 15.99
C PRO A 31 17.11 -13.36 16.38
N GLU A 32 17.26 -12.02 16.46
CA GLU A 32 16.11 -11.12 16.32
C GLU A 32 15.54 -11.24 14.89
N ILE A 33 14.21 -11.23 14.78
CA ILE A 33 13.48 -11.35 13.51
C ILE A 33 12.90 -9.99 13.10
N TYR A 34 12.95 -9.69 11.81
CA TYR A 34 12.28 -8.52 11.24
C TYR A 34 11.08 -8.96 10.40
N GLU A 35 9.96 -8.25 10.59
CA GLU A 35 8.79 -8.36 9.71
C GLU A 35 9.09 -7.65 8.39
N ILE A 36 8.96 -8.36 7.28
CA ILE A 36 9.20 -7.86 5.92
C ILE A 36 8.03 -8.23 5.02
N TRP A 37 7.88 -7.47 3.94
CA TRP A 37 6.70 -7.53 3.07
C TRP A 37 7.10 -7.82 1.62
N GLN A 38 6.47 -8.82 1.00
CA GLN A 38 6.74 -9.19 -0.39
C GLN A 38 5.72 -8.59 -1.35
N CYS A 39 6.21 -7.95 -2.42
CA CYS A 39 5.38 -7.51 -3.53
C CYS A 39 4.72 -8.72 -4.22
N PRO A 40 3.38 -8.76 -4.35
CA PRO A 40 2.69 -9.91 -4.93
C PRO A 40 3.02 -10.14 -6.41
N GLU A 41 3.34 -9.08 -7.15
CA GLU A 41 3.59 -9.08 -8.59
C GLU A 41 5.01 -9.53 -8.95
N CYS A 42 6.04 -8.83 -8.45
CA CYS A 42 7.43 -9.09 -8.82
C CYS A 42 8.21 -9.92 -7.80
N LYS A 43 7.60 -10.29 -6.67
CA LYS A 43 8.22 -11.04 -5.56
C LYS A 43 9.40 -10.35 -4.87
N LYS A 44 9.59 -9.05 -5.12
CA LYS A 44 10.59 -8.24 -4.42
C LYS A 44 10.19 -8.01 -2.97
N VAL A 45 11.17 -8.01 -2.08
CA VAL A 45 10.99 -7.85 -0.63
C VAL A 45 11.26 -6.41 -0.24
N HIS A 46 10.45 -5.88 0.69
CA HIS A 46 10.48 -4.53 1.22
C HIS A 46 10.30 -4.56 2.74
N ASP A 47 10.80 -3.52 3.40
CA ASP A 47 10.77 -3.45 4.87
C ASP A 47 9.39 -3.01 5.40
N GLU A 48 8.57 -2.39 4.56
CA GLU A 48 7.24 -1.86 4.92
C GLU A 48 6.17 -2.35 3.95
N GLU A 49 4.98 -2.68 4.48
CA GLU A 49 3.83 -3.20 3.72
C GLU A 49 3.47 -2.31 2.53
N HIS A 50 3.36 -1.00 2.78
CA HIS A 50 2.99 -0.04 1.75
C HIS A 50 4.03 0.06 0.62
N GLN A 51 5.31 -0.19 0.90
CA GLN A 51 6.36 -0.23 -0.13
C GLN A 51 6.23 -1.48 -1.01
N ALA A 52 5.87 -2.62 -0.42
CA ALA A 52 5.60 -3.85 -1.16
C ALA A 52 4.38 -3.71 -2.08
N HIS A 53 3.34 -2.99 -1.64
CA HIS A 53 2.19 -2.64 -2.49
C HIS A 53 2.58 -1.66 -3.60
N ALA A 54 3.38 -0.63 -3.29
CA ALA A 54 3.82 0.38 -4.24
C ALA A 54 4.81 -0.15 -5.30
N CYS A 55 5.50 -1.26 -5.04
CA CYS A 55 6.64 -1.73 -5.84
C CYS A 55 6.34 -1.93 -7.34
N CYS A 56 5.16 -2.45 -7.68
CA CYS A 56 4.72 -2.63 -9.07
C CYS A 56 3.44 -1.84 -9.35
N GLU A 57 3.19 -0.82 -8.54
CA GLU A 57 1.93 -0.12 -8.53
C GLU A 57 1.76 0.74 -9.78
N GLN A 58 0.58 0.64 -10.41
CA GLN A 58 0.24 1.52 -11.51
C GLN A 58 0.05 2.95 -10.97
N LEU A 59 0.70 3.91 -11.61
CA LEU A 59 0.55 5.31 -11.26
C LEU A 59 -0.75 5.87 -11.86
N VAL A 60 -1.46 6.67 -11.08
CA VAL A 60 -2.61 7.47 -11.51
C VAL A 60 -2.18 8.93 -11.58
N ARG A 61 -2.24 9.52 -12.77
CA ARG A 61 -1.87 10.92 -12.98
C ARG A 61 -3.07 11.83 -12.83
N CYS A 62 -2.93 12.88 -12.02
CA CYS A 62 -3.94 13.93 -11.94
C CYS A 62 -3.94 14.74 -13.24
N PRO A 63 -5.08 14.90 -13.95
CA PRO A 63 -5.13 15.62 -15.22
C PRO A 63 -4.88 17.13 -15.07
N ASN A 64 -5.03 17.70 -13.87
CA ASN A 64 -4.84 19.14 -13.64
C ASN A 64 -3.40 19.49 -13.21
N CYS A 65 -2.90 18.94 -12.11
CA CYS A 65 -1.53 19.22 -11.65
C CYS A 65 -0.47 18.32 -12.27
N LEU A 66 -0.86 17.31 -13.04
CA LEU A 66 0.05 16.37 -13.70
C LEU A 66 0.97 15.62 -12.72
N ARG A 67 0.62 15.55 -11.43
CA ARG A 67 1.34 14.72 -10.46
C ARG A 67 0.89 13.27 -10.59
N ASP A 68 1.86 12.37 -10.48
CA ASP A 68 1.64 10.94 -10.43
C ASP A 68 1.44 10.50 -8.98
N HIS A 69 0.42 9.69 -8.75
CA HIS A 69 0.07 9.16 -7.45
C HIS A 69 0.04 7.63 -7.52
N GLY A 70 0.57 6.94 -6.49
CA GLY A 70 0.46 5.49 -6.40
C GLY A 70 -1.00 5.03 -6.39
N ALA A 71 -1.35 3.95 -7.11
CA ALA A 71 -2.73 3.45 -7.23
C ALA A 71 -3.46 3.23 -5.89
N GLY A 72 -2.75 2.93 -4.82
CA GLY A 72 -3.22 2.67 -3.47
C GLY A 72 -3.19 3.91 -2.58
N SER A 73 -2.78 5.07 -3.10
CA SER A 73 -2.86 6.33 -2.35
C SER A 73 -4.27 6.92 -2.40
N LEU A 74 -4.69 7.60 -1.33
CA LEU A 74 -5.95 8.37 -1.28
C LEU A 74 -6.13 9.29 -2.49
N MET A 75 -5.04 9.88 -3.00
CA MET A 75 -5.08 10.77 -4.15
C MET A 75 -5.44 10.05 -5.46
N ALA A 76 -4.99 8.81 -5.64
CA ALA A 76 -5.37 8.01 -6.80
C ALA A 76 -6.87 7.68 -6.79
N PHE A 77 -7.45 7.38 -5.62
CA PHE A 77 -8.89 7.19 -5.47
C PHE A 77 -9.66 8.49 -5.73
N ALA A 78 -9.19 9.63 -5.21
CA ALA A 78 -9.77 10.93 -5.50
C ALA A 78 -9.81 11.25 -7.00
N ILE A 79 -8.74 10.93 -7.73
CA ILE A 79 -8.69 11.10 -9.18
C ILE A 79 -9.66 10.16 -9.90
N ARG A 80 -9.80 8.90 -9.46
CA ARG A 80 -10.72 7.95 -10.09
C ARG A 80 -12.19 8.31 -9.87
N VAL A 81 -12.54 8.79 -8.67
CA VAL A 81 -13.93 9.14 -8.31
C VAL A 81 -14.31 10.51 -8.87
N ALA A 82 -13.46 11.51 -8.66
CA ALA A 82 -13.79 12.91 -8.90
C ALA A 82 -12.92 13.61 -9.97
N GLY A 83 -12.04 12.87 -10.65
CA GLY A 83 -11.20 13.36 -11.74
C GLY A 83 -9.94 14.13 -11.30
N HIS A 84 -9.83 14.51 -10.03
CA HIS A 84 -8.74 15.36 -9.53
C HIS A 84 -8.28 14.94 -8.13
N CYS A 85 -7.00 15.19 -7.82
CA CYS A 85 -6.47 15.01 -6.46
C CYS A 85 -6.97 16.11 -5.51
N SER A 86 -6.84 15.91 -4.19
CA SER A 86 -7.35 16.85 -3.19
C SER A 86 -6.70 18.23 -3.23
N GLN A 87 -5.48 18.34 -3.73
CA GLN A 87 -4.80 19.62 -3.93
C GLN A 87 -5.40 20.42 -5.11
N CYS A 88 -5.96 19.73 -6.11
CA CYS A 88 -6.60 20.37 -7.26
C CYS A 88 -8.11 20.55 -7.06
N ASN A 89 -8.74 19.69 -6.28
CA ASN A 89 -10.11 19.83 -5.85
C ASN A 89 -10.19 19.68 -4.32
N PRO A 90 -10.00 20.76 -3.55
CA PRO A 90 -10.07 20.71 -2.10
C PRO A 90 -11.51 20.65 -1.56
N PHE A 91 -12.52 20.85 -2.42
CA PHE A 91 -13.93 20.92 -2.04
C PHE A 91 -14.72 19.75 -2.64
N PHE A 92 -14.36 18.53 -2.27
CA PHE A 92 -15.15 17.36 -2.63
C PHE A 92 -16.57 17.47 -2.04
N SER A 93 -17.56 16.98 -2.79
CA SER A 93 -18.88 16.74 -2.23
C SER A 93 -18.78 15.68 -1.13
N ILE A 94 -19.76 15.66 -0.23
CA ILE A 94 -19.86 14.63 0.81
C ILE A 94 -19.87 13.23 0.17
N GLU A 95 -20.61 13.08 -0.93
CA GLU A 95 -20.70 11.82 -1.67
C GLU A 95 -19.34 11.38 -2.23
N HIS A 96 -18.60 12.28 -2.90
CA HIS A 96 -17.24 11.96 -3.36
C HIS A 96 -16.33 11.60 -2.19
N THR A 97 -16.42 12.32 -1.07
CA THR A 97 -15.56 12.07 0.10
C THR A 97 -15.79 10.67 0.65
N LEU A 98 -17.05 10.30 0.90
CA LEU A 98 -17.43 8.97 1.38
C LEU A 98 -17.00 7.88 0.41
N GLN A 99 -17.25 8.06 -0.89
CA GLN A 99 -16.89 7.07 -1.90
C GLN A 99 -15.38 6.88 -2.03
N ILE A 100 -14.59 7.94 -1.89
CA ILE A 100 -13.12 7.87 -1.91
C ILE A 100 -12.61 7.12 -0.68
N GLU A 101 -13.09 7.47 0.51
CA GLU A 101 -12.67 6.86 1.78
C GLU A 101 -13.06 5.38 1.86
N ASP A 102 -14.28 5.01 1.45
CA ASP A 102 -14.74 3.62 1.43
C ASP A 102 -13.92 2.76 0.47
N GLN A 103 -13.71 3.22 -0.77
CA GLN A 103 -12.91 2.46 -1.76
C GLN A 103 -11.44 2.33 -1.34
N PHE A 104 -10.89 3.37 -0.69
CA PHE A 104 -9.55 3.30 -0.15
C PHE A 104 -9.46 2.26 0.96
N ALA A 105 -10.37 2.30 1.94
CA ALA A 105 -10.40 1.35 3.05
C ALA A 105 -10.61 -0.10 2.59
N GLU A 106 -11.46 -0.32 1.58
CA GLU A 106 -11.65 -1.64 0.98
C GLU A 106 -10.39 -2.18 0.28
N PHE A 107 -9.58 -1.29 -0.31
CA PHE A 107 -8.39 -1.66 -1.07
C PHE A 107 -7.15 -1.85 -0.19
N THR A 108 -6.93 -0.98 0.79
CA THR A 108 -5.72 -0.95 1.63
C THR A 108 -5.92 -1.53 3.03
N GLY A 109 -7.18 -1.70 3.48
CA GLY A 109 -7.47 -2.00 4.87
C GLY A 109 -7.31 -0.82 5.83
N ASP A 110 -6.99 0.37 5.32
CA ASP A 110 -6.70 1.57 6.10
C ASP A 110 -7.87 2.56 6.05
N SER A 111 -8.33 3.03 7.20
CA SER A 111 -9.49 3.93 7.34
C SER A 111 -9.12 5.41 7.49
N ARG A 112 -7.95 5.84 6.99
CA ARG A 112 -7.56 7.25 6.97
C ARG A 112 -8.52 8.13 6.16
N ARG A 113 -8.76 9.35 6.66
CA ARG A 113 -9.65 10.33 6.02
C ARG A 113 -8.94 11.17 4.97
N LEU A 114 -9.69 11.61 3.96
CA LEU A 114 -9.16 12.38 2.85
C LEU A 114 -8.69 13.79 3.26
N ASN A 115 -9.31 14.36 4.30
CA ASN A 115 -9.09 15.74 4.77
C ASN A 115 -8.63 15.82 6.24
N SER A 116 -8.08 14.75 6.83
CA SER A 116 -7.55 14.77 8.21
C SER A 116 -6.10 15.24 8.28
#